data_AF-A0A6B4JNX3-F1
#
_entry.id   AF-A0A6B4JNX3-F1
#
_cell.length_a   1.000
_cell.length_b   1.000
_cell.length_c   1.000
_cell.angle_alpha   90.00
_cell.angle_beta   90.00
_cell.angle_gamma   90.00
#
_symmetry.space_group_name_H-M   'P 1'
#
loop_
_entity.id
_entity.type
_entity.pdbx_description
1 polymer ?
#
loop_
_entity_poly.entity_id
_entity_poly.type
_entity_poly.pdbx_seq_one_letter_code
_entity_poly.pdbx_strand_id
1 'polypeptide(L)'
;MEIPSKIRVGSFDYDVELTDETLVLNASQCLGIIDCDKLKIKVARNIQSKQKQEQTFLHEVVHAIVKEYKVDFTEDEETIVDKVSCGLHQVIRDNFHEIITVGNITIKHENSER
;
A
#
# COMPACT_ATOMS: atom_id res chain seq x y z
N MET A 1 -12.86 0.54 -2.96
CA MET A 1 -11.63 0.03 -3.60
C MET A 1 -11.52 -1.47 -3.33
N GLU A 2 -11.07 -2.28 -4.28
CA GLU A 2 -10.65 -3.65 -3.98
C GLU A 2 -9.19 -3.63 -3.51
N ILE A 3 -8.91 -4.18 -2.33
CA ILE A 3 -7.55 -4.24 -1.78
C ILE A 3 -6.78 -5.35 -2.55
N PRO A 4 -5.67 -5.04 -3.21
CA PRO A 4 -4.91 -6.02 -3.97
C PRO A 4 -4.19 -7.00 -3.03
N SER A 5 -3.81 -8.18 -3.53
CA SER A 5 -3.00 -9.15 -2.76
C SER A 5 -1.50 -8.86 -2.75
N LYS A 6 -1.04 -7.96 -3.64
CA LYS A 6 0.33 -7.43 -3.68
C LYS A 6 0.29 -5.96 -4.05
N ILE A 7 1.26 -5.20 -3.55
CA ILE A 7 1.46 -3.80 -3.92
C ILE A 7 2.95 -3.47 -3.97
N ARG A 8 3.39 -2.78 -5.04
CA ARG A 8 4.76 -2.29 -5.18
C ARG A 8 4.90 -0.91 -4.58
N VAL A 9 5.86 -0.74 -3.68
CA VAL A 9 6.24 0.55 -3.08
C VAL A 9 7.74 0.73 -3.21
N GLY A 10 8.17 1.81 -3.87
CA GLY A 10 9.57 2.01 -4.22
C GLY A 10 10.10 0.85 -5.08
N SER A 11 11.11 0.13 -4.58
CA SER A 11 11.71 -1.03 -5.26
C SER A 11 11.20 -2.38 -4.74
N PHE A 12 10.21 -2.39 -3.84
CA PHE A 12 9.83 -3.60 -3.11
C PHE A 12 8.36 -3.98 -3.33
N ASP A 13 8.10 -5.28 -3.38
CA ASP A 13 6.77 -5.86 -3.50
C ASP A 13 6.28 -6.35 -2.15
N TYR A 14 5.23 -5.72 -1.63
CA TYR A 14 4.60 -6.11 -0.39
C TYR A 14 3.49 -7.12 -0.64
N ASP A 15 3.50 -8.23 0.10
CA ASP A 15 2.37 -9.14 0.18
C ASP A 15 1.30 -8.55 1.09
N VAL A 16 0.07 -8.48 0.59
CA VAL A 16 -1.07 -7.87 1.30
C VAL A 16 -2.07 -8.97 1.67
N GLU A 17 -2.37 -9.05 2.96
CA GLU A 17 -3.23 -10.09 3.52
C GLU A 17 -4.36 -9.47 4.34
N LEU A 18 -5.61 -9.73 3.92
CA LEU A 18 -6.79 -9.50 4.75
C LEU A 18 -6.98 -10.71 5.66
N THR A 19 -6.84 -10.52 6.97
CA THR A 19 -6.82 -11.60 7.95
C THR A 19 -7.87 -11.42 9.04
N ASP A 20 -8.37 -12.53 9.57
CA ASP A 20 -9.26 -12.58 10.72
C ASP A 20 -8.48 -12.76 12.04
N GLU A 21 -7.15 -12.88 11.97
CA GLU A 21 -6.26 -12.91 13.11
C GLU A 21 -6.32 -11.58 13.89
N THR A 22 -6.19 -11.67 15.23
CA THR A 22 -6.02 -10.47 16.05
C THR A 22 -4.62 -9.93 15.82
N LEU A 23 -4.52 -8.78 15.17
CA LEU A 23 -3.26 -8.07 14.98
C LEU A 23 -2.89 -7.35 16.28
N VAL A 24 -1.68 -7.62 16.79
CA VAL A 24 -1.17 -7.00 18.02
C VAL A 24 0.20 -6.40 17.73
N LEU A 25 0.34 -5.10 17.99
CA LEU A 25 1.61 -4.39 17.93
C LEU A 25 1.81 -3.65 19.26
N ASN A 26 2.99 -3.79 19.87
CA ASN A 26 3.31 -3.14 21.16
C ASN A 26 2.24 -3.36 22.25
N ALA A 27 1.76 -4.61 22.39
CA ALA A 27 0.71 -5.02 23.32
C ALA A 27 -0.66 -4.34 23.14
N SER A 28 -0.89 -3.66 22.00
CA SER A 28 -2.17 -3.05 21.64
C SER A 28 -2.75 -3.75 20.40
N GLN A 29 -4.06 -3.95 20.39
CA GLN A 29 -4.76 -4.45 19.20
C GLN A 29 -4.72 -3.38 18.11
N CYS A 30 -4.33 -3.76 16.91
CA CYS A 30 -4.24 -2.88 15.76
C CYS A 30 -5.20 -3.29 14.65
N LEU A 31 -5.56 -2.32 13.81
CA LEU A 31 -6.43 -2.53 12.64
C LEU A 31 -5.62 -2.95 11.40
N GLY A 32 -4.37 -2.56 11.35
CA GLY A 32 -3.39 -2.92 10.33
C GLY A 32 -2.01 -3.05 10.96
N ILE A 33 -1.12 -3.75 10.27
CA ILE A 33 0.30 -3.81 10.62
C ILE A 33 1.12 -4.03 9.35
N ILE A 34 2.23 -3.31 9.25
CA ILE A 34 3.26 -3.50 8.24
C ILE A 34 4.55 -4.01 8.87
N ASP A 35 5.16 -5.00 8.21
CA ASP A 35 6.52 -5.45 8.46
C ASP A 35 7.35 -5.14 7.21
N CYS A 36 8.09 -4.03 7.25
CA CYS A 36 8.92 -3.58 6.14
C CYS A 36 10.09 -4.51 5.86
N ASP A 37 10.62 -5.21 6.87
CA ASP A 37 11.74 -6.14 6.67
C ASP A 37 11.27 -7.44 6.00
N LYS A 38 10.03 -7.86 6.27
CA LYS A 38 9.40 -9.03 5.63
C LYS A 38 8.55 -8.70 4.40
N LEU A 39 8.46 -7.42 4.02
CA LEU A 39 7.62 -6.95 2.92
C LEU A 39 6.18 -7.45 3.01
N LYS A 40 5.56 -7.30 4.19
CA LYS A 40 4.21 -7.82 4.44
C LYS A 40 3.30 -6.77 5.09
N ILE A 41 2.10 -6.64 4.54
CA ILE A 41 1.01 -5.81 5.06
C ILE A 41 -0.13 -6.72 5.46
N LYS A 42 -0.61 -6.61 6.70
CA LYS A 42 -1.81 -7.29 7.18
C LYS A 42 -2.87 -6.27 7.57
N VAL A 43 -4.12 -6.52 7.18
CA VAL A 43 -5.28 -5.70 7.53
C VAL A 43 -6.35 -6.58 8.18
N ALA A 44 -6.86 -6.17 9.35
CA ALA A 44 -7.86 -6.92 10.09
C ALA A 44 -9.23 -6.83 9.40
N ARG A 45 -9.78 -7.97 8.97
CA ARG A 45 -11.04 -8.06 8.22
C ARG A 45 -12.26 -8.06 9.14
N ASN A 46 -12.21 -8.77 10.25
CA ASN A 46 -13.36 -9.08 11.11
C ASN A 46 -13.87 -7.91 11.98
N ILE A 47 -13.06 -6.89 12.22
CA ILE A 47 -13.38 -5.76 13.14
C ILE A 47 -13.56 -4.43 12.42
N GLN A 48 -13.59 -4.42 11.08
CA GLN A 48 -13.62 -3.21 10.27
C GLN A 48 -14.68 -3.30 9.18
N SER A 49 -15.39 -2.19 8.93
CA SER A 49 -16.17 -2.05 7.71
C SER A 49 -15.25 -2.01 6.49
N LYS A 50 -15.76 -2.38 5.31
CA LYS A 50 -14.97 -2.36 4.07
C LYS A 50 -14.25 -1.02 3.84
N GLN A 51 -14.95 0.10 4.02
CA GLN A 51 -14.35 1.43 3.87
C GLN A 51 -13.21 1.70 4.86
N LYS A 52 -13.31 1.19 6.10
CA LYS A 52 -12.21 1.29 7.08
C LYS A 52 -11.04 0.40 6.70
N GLN A 53 -11.28 -0.81 6.20
CA GLN A 53 -10.22 -1.69 5.70
C GLN A 53 -9.44 -1.01 4.57
N GLU A 54 -10.15 -0.35 3.65
CA GLU A 54 -9.55 0.41 2.55
C GLU A 54 -8.66 1.55 3.08
N GLN A 55 -9.13 2.33 4.05
CA GLN A 55 -8.35 3.38 4.68
C GLN A 55 -7.13 2.84 5.42
N THR A 56 -7.30 1.77 6.21
CA THR A 56 -6.21 1.12 6.95
C THR A 56 -5.16 0.57 6.01
N PHE A 57 -5.56 -0.04 4.91
CA PHE A 57 -4.62 -0.46 3.87
C PHE A 57 -3.79 0.72 3.35
N LEU A 58 -4.43 1.84 2.99
CA LEU A 58 -3.70 3.04 2.53
C LEU A 58 -2.76 3.59 3.61
N HIS A 59 -3.15 3.52 4.88
CA HIS A 59 -2.29 3.92 6.01
C HIS A 59 -1.01 3.08 6.07
N GLU A 60 -1.11 1.75 5.95
CA GLU A 60 0.07 0.88 5.92
C GLU A 60 0.94 1.13 4.67
N VAL A 61 0.33 1.44 3.53
CA VAL A 61 1.07 1.84 2.30
C VAL A 61 1.83 3.15 2.52
N VAL A 62 1.25 4.12 3.23
CA VAL A 62 1.96 5.36 3.60
C VAL A 62 3.14 5.06 4.53
N HIS A 63 2.99 4.12 5.49
CA HIS A 63 4.14 3.66 6.28
C HIS A 63 5.24 3.03 5.41
N ALA A 64 4.88 2.25 4.40
CA ALA A 64 5.85 1.74 3.43
C ALA A 64 6.55 2.88 2.67
N ILE A 65 5.80 3.88 2.17
CA ILE A 65 6.39 5.03 1.47
C ILE A 65 7.39 5.76 2.36
N VAL A 66 7.00 6.06 3.61
CA VAL A 66 7.87 6.73 4.59
C VAL A 66 9.19 5.98 4.78
N LYS A 67 9.11 4.65 4.88
CA LYS A 67 10.30 3.79 5.02
C LYS A 67 11.16 3.79 3.76
N GLU A 68 10.56 3.45 2.61
CA GLU A 68 11.30 3.17 1.38
C GLU A 68 11.87 4.44 0.73
N TYR A 69 11.19 5.57 0.89
CA TYR A 69 11.67 6.88 0.44
C TYR A 69 12.52 7.60 1.51
N LYS A 70 12.78 6.95 2.65
CA LYS A 70 13.60 7.48 3.75
C LYS A 70 13.14 8.89 4.17
N VAL A 71 11.83 9.01 4.39
CA VAL A 71 11.23 10.24 4.91
C VAL A 71 11.72 10.43 6.35
N ASP A 72 12.38 11.56 6.59
CA ASP A 72 12.79 11.96 7.93
C ASP A 72 11.89 13.12 8.38
N PHE A 73 11.09 12.89 9.42
CA PHE A 73 10.16 13.90 9.93
C PHE A 73 10.83 15.06 10.66
N THR A 74 12.17 15.08 10.73
CA THR A 74 12.96 16.23 11.21
C THR A 74 13.41 17.16 10.07
N GLU A 75 13.21 16.76 8.82
CA GLU A 75 13.43 17.62 7.64
C GLU A 75 12.36 18.71 7.53
N ASP A 76 12.57 19.68 6.64
CA ASP A 76 11.57 20.72 6.36
C ASP A 76 10.34 20.15 5.64
N GLU A 77 9.24 20.89 5.72
CA GLU A 77 7.94 20.49 5.17
C GLU A 77 8.02 20.14 3.68
N GLU A 78 8.71 20.95 2.87
CA GLU A 78 8.79 20.73 1.41
C GLU A 78 9.56 19.44 1.10
N THR A 79 10.67 19.18 1.80
CA THR A 79 11.42 17.92 1.63
C THR A 79 10.55 16.69 1.97
N ILE A 80 9.76 16.76 3.03
CA ILE A 80 8.84 15.67 3.42
C ILE A 80 7.75 15.50 2.36
N VAL A 81 7.14 16.60 1.92
CA VAL A 81 6.09 16.62 0.90
C VAL A 81 6.61 16.05 -0.42
N ASP A 82 7.81 16.42 -0.85
CA ASP A 82 8.43 15.92 -2.09
C ASP A 82 8.64 14.42 -2.04
N LYS A 83 9.19 13.89 -0.94
CA LYS A 83 9.44 12.45 -0.78
C LYS A 83 8.13 11.65 -0.75
N VAL A 84 7.13 12.11 0.01
CA VAL A 84 5.81 11.45 0.07
C VAL A 84 5.11 11.53 -1.27
N SER A 85 5.15 12.67 -1.96
CA SER A 85 4.55 12.86 -3.28
C SER A 85 5.19 11.96 -4.33
N CYS A 86 6.53 11.82 -4.31
CA CYS A 86 7.25 10.91 -5.18
C CYS A 86 6.85 9.44 -4.95
N GLY A 87 6.73 9.02 -3.69
CA GLY A 87 6.28 7.68 -3.34
C GLY A 87 4.84 7.41 -3.75
N LEU A 88 3.93 8.35 -3.49
CA LEU A 88 2.54 8.22 -3.87
C LEU A 88 2.39 8.16 -5.39
N HIS A 89 3.10 9.01 -6.14
CA HIS A 89 3.10 9.00 -7.59
C HIS A 89 3.56 7.63 -8.15
N GLN A 90 4.65 7.07 -7.61
CA GLN A 90 5.13 5.74 -8.01
C GLN A 90 4.09 4.66 -7.71
N VAL A 91 3.51 4.64 -6.51
CA VAL A 91 2.48 3.67 -6.12
C VAL A 91 1.29 3.74 -7.07
N ILE A 92 0.82 4.94 -7.41
CA ILE A 92 -0.28 5.12 -8.35
C ILE A 92 0.10 4.56 -9.74
N ARG A 93 1.24 4.96 -10.27
CA ARG A 93 1.67 4.59 -11.62
C ARG A 93 1.91 3.09 -11.80
N ASP A 94 2.47 2.42 -10.80
CA ASP A 94 2.95 1.03 -10.94
C ASP A 94 1.92 -0.02 -10.51
N ASN A 95 0.87 0.38 -9.78
CA ASN A 95 -0.13 -0.57 -9.26
C ASN A 95 -1.52 -0.38 -9.86
N PHE A 96 -1.85 0.82 -10.32
CA PHE A 96 -3.17 1.11 -10.88
C PHE A 96 -3.09 1.05 -12.40
N HIS A 97 -3.14 -0.18 -12.92
CA HIS A 97 -3.36 -0.43 -14.34
C HIS A 97 -4.80 -0.90 -14.55
N GLU A 98 -5.51 -0.33 -15.52
CA GLU A 98 -6.75 -0.91 -15.99
C GLU A 98 -6.43 -2.24 -16.69
N ILE A 99 -6.73 -3.35 -16.01
CA ILE A 99 -6.69 -4.68 -16.59
C ILE A 99 -8.12 -5.10 -16.88
N ILE A 100 -8.47 -5.12 -18.17
CA ILE A 100 -9.75 -5.66 -18.64
C ILE A 100 -9.50 -7.11 -19.01
N THR A 101 -10.20 -8.04 -18.35
CA THR A 101 -10.14 -9.47 -18.70
C THR A 101 -11.43 -9.88 -19.40
N VAL A 102 -11.32 -10.38 -20.63
CA VAL A 102 -12.46 -10.91 -21.41
C VAL A 102 -12.17 -12.38 -21.73
N GLY A 103 -12.80 -13.29 -20.98
CA GLY A 103 -12.51 -14.72 -21.07
C GLY A 103 -11.07 -15.04 -20.67
N ASN A 104 -10.30 -15.66 -21.57
CA ASN A 104 -8.89 -15.99 -21.35
C ASN A 104 -7.93 -14.89 -21.85
N ILE A 105 -8.45 -13.72 -22.24
CA ILE A 105 -7.67 -12.63 -22.81
C ILE A 105 -7.52 -11.53 -21.76
N THR A 106 -6.27 -11.18 -21.46
CA THR A 106 -5.92 -10.06 -20.59
C THR A 106 -5.50 -8.87 -21.45
N ILE A 107 -6.32 -7.81 -21.47
CA ILE A 107 -5.98 -6.54 -22.10
C ILE A 107 -5.35 -5.67 -21.01
N LYS A 108 -4.06 -5.34 -21.18
CA LYS A 108 -3.38 -4.34 -20.38
C LYS A 108 -3.56 -3.00 -21.09
N HIS A 109 -4.15 -2.02 -20.44
CA HIS A 109 -4.10 -0.65 -20.94
C HIS A 109 -2.67 -0.12 -20.76
N GLU A 110 -1.84 -0.28 -21.78
CA GLU A 110 -0.56 0.45 -21.84
C GLU A 110 -0.90 1.91 -22.13
N ASN A 111 -0.75 2.79 -21.15
CA ASN A 111 -0.64 4.22 -21.42
C ASN A 111 0.64 4.42 -22.25
N SER A 112 0.50 4.32 -23.57
CA SER A 112 1.46 4.84 -24.54
C SER A 112 1.36 6.37 -24.51
N GLU A 113 1.94 6.99 -23.49
CA GLU A 113 2.28 8.41 -23.57
C GLU A 113 3.69 8.53 -24.14
N ARG A 114 3.74 9.15 -25.32
CA ARG A 114 4.94 9.55 -26.06
C ARG A 114 5.71 10.64 -25.34
#